data_AF-A0A8T2I388-F1
#
_entry.id   AF-A0A8T2I388-F1
#
_cell.length_a   1.000
_cell.length_b   1.000
_cell.length_c   1.000
_cell.angle_alpha   90.00
_cell.angle_beta   90.00
_cell.angle_gamma   90.00
#
_symmetry.space_group_name_H-M   'P 1'
#
loop_
_entity.id
_entity.type
_entity.pdbx_description
1 polymer ?
#
loop_
_entity_poly.entity_id
_entity_poly.type
_entity_poly.pdbx_seq_one_letter_code
_entity_poly.pdbx_strand_id
1 'polypeptide(L)'
;MWRGSGLCFLALSLLSVCNLPSQASALGQAPNIHPAPQRTLLQSTSNAGDCCARLEAIGFNSTLPVVLLDSSGQLIPHHVNTFITLCTCSKNSSIQDFYGPARAAGRGSSSAKFDKKSFKFRTLGEDGKGIDFPILGMPEEEDWILYGPEEDKTLGMRNYLAYNLARASGRYATRTVYAEVFLLDDGRELSMEHYNGVYIVQERVKRGKDRVNIKKLRPKNLSGGYIFNYDNNNYDDDEITIGPLEGFAHPFVLKYRKKHRTRRQPNRYMAL
;
A
#
# COMPACT_ATOMS: atom_id res chain seq x y z
N MET A 1 0.79 15.32 -49.06
CA MET A 1 1.43 14.37 -50.01
C MET A 1 1.52 13.03 -49.30
N TRP A 2 0.46 12.24 -49.42
CA TRP A 2 0.30 10.90 -48.85
C TRP A 2 0.38 9.90 -50.01
N ARG A 3 1.20 8.86 -49.87
CA ARG A 3 1.14 7.61 -50.67
C ARG A 3 1.07 6.51 -49.60
N GLY A 4 -0.01 5.75 -49.47
CA GLY A 4 -0.41 4.66 -50.38
C GLY A 4 0.50 3.46 -50.09
N SER A 5 0.04 2.38 -49.46
CA SER A 5 -0.72 1.33 -50.16
C SER A 5 -1.39 0.40 -49.13
N GLY A 6 -2.67 0.12 -49.34
CA GLY A 6 -3.39 -0.93 -48.63
C GLY A 6 -3.05 -2.31 -49.17
N LEU A 7 -3.18 -3.32 -48.31
CA LEU A 7 -3.36 -4.70 -48.73
C LEU A 7 -4.61 -5.25 -48.05
N CYS A 8 -5.58 -5.51 -48.91
CA CYS A 8 -6.80 -6.25 -48.68
C CYS A 8 -6.43 -7.74 -48.57
N PHE A 9 -6.84 -8.43 -47.51
CA PHE A 9 -6.84 -9.89 -47.47
C PHE A 9 -8.27 -10.39 -47.27
N LEU A 10 -8.69 -11.17 -48.26
CA LEU A 10 -9.97 -11.81 -48.42
C LEU A 10 -10.26 -12.80 -47.29
N ALA A 11 -11.50 -12.76 -46.82
CA ALA A 11 -12.14 -13.82 -46.05
C ALA A 11 -12.35 -15.05 -46.95
N LEU A 12 -11.93 -16.23 -46.49
CA LEU A 12 -12.43 -17.51 -46.99
C LEU A 12 -12.90 -18.35 -45.80
N SER A 13 -14.20 -18.61 -45.78
CA SER A 13 -14.90 -19.48 -44.86
C SER A 13 -14.68 -20.94 -45.24
N LEU A 14 -14.26 -21.76 -44.28
CA LEU A 14 -14.38 -23.21 -44.34
C LEU A 14 -15.05 -23.69 -43.05
N LEU A 15 -16.33 -24.02 -43.17
CA LEU A 15 -17.09 -24.80 -42.19
C LEU A 15 -16.54 -26.22 -42.19
N SER A 16 -15.93 -26.63 -41.07
CA SER A 16 -15.65 -28.04 -40.80
C SER A 16 -16.44 -28.45 -39.56
N VAL A 17 -17.42 -29.31 -39.79
CA VAL A 17 -18.30 -29.90 -38.79
C VAL A 17 -17.53 -31.01 -38.09
N CYS A 18 -17.06 -30.77 -36.87
CA CYS A 18 -16.52 -31.82 -36.00
C CYS A 18 -17.65 -32.41 -35.16
N ASN A 19 -18.11 -33.60 -35.56
CA ASN A 19 -18.94 -34.48 -34.74
C ASN A 19 -18.12 -35.02 -33.56
N LEU A 20 -18.56 -34.72 -32.34
CA LEU A 20 -18.10 -35.41 -31.11
C LEU A 20 -18.95 -36.66 -30.87
N PRO A 21 -18.36 -37.83 -30.58
CA PRO A 21 -19.10 -38.96 -30.07
C PRO A 21 -19.41 -38.77 -28.58
N SER A 22 -20.67 -39.04 -28.20
CA SER A 22 -21.11 -39.10 -26.82
C SER A 22 -20.56 -40.34 -26.12
N GLN A 23 -19.83 -40.16 -25.03
CA GLN A 23 -19.72 -41.17 -23.98
C GLN A 23 -19.87 -40.51 -22.60
N ALA A 24 -20.99 -40.83 -21.97
CA ALA A 24 -21.26 -40.55 -20.57
C ALA A 24 -20.69 -41.70 -19.73
N SER A 25 -19.79 -41.40 -18.79
CA SER A 25 -19.65 -42.16 -17.54
C SER A 25 -18.65 -41.54 -16.56
N ALA A 26 -18.97 -41.75 -15.28
CA ALA A 26 -18.20 -41.52 -14.05
C ALA A 26 -18.16 -40.08 -13.50
N LEU A 27 -19.17 -39.76 -12.69
CA LEU A 27 -19.11 -38.77 -11.61
C LEU A 27 -18.03 -39.19 -10.59
N GLY A 28 -16.84 -38.59 -10.70
CA GLY A 28 -15.84 -38.59 -9.63
C GLY A 28 -16.18 -37.52 -8.60
N GLN A 29 -16.36 -37.93 -7.34
CA GLN A 29 -16.63 -37.03 -6.22
C GLN A 29 -15.47 -36.02 -6.05
N ALA A 30 -15.80 -34.73 -6.09
CA ALA A 30 -14.85 -33.68 -5.78
C ALA A 30 -14.39 -33.81 -4.31
N PRO A 31 -13.09 -33.66 -4.00
CA PRO A 31 -12.61 -33.71 -2.63
C PRO A 31 -13.22 -32.56 -1.83
N ASN A 32 -13.70 -32.87 -0.62
CA ASN A 32 -14.22 -31.91 0.35
C ASN A 32 -13.18 -30.80 0.60
N ILE A 33 -13.37 -29.65 -0.05
CA ILE A 33 -12.66 -28.42 0.31
C ILE A 33 -13.33 -27.93 1.59
N HIS A 34 -12.65 -28.14 2.72
CA HIS A 34 -13.02 -27.47 3.96
C HIS A 34 -13.05 -25.96 3.68
N PRO A 35 -14.17 -25.26 3.96
CA PRO A 35 -14.16 -23.81 3.87
C PRO A 35 -13.09 -23.29 4.81
N ALA A 36 -12.23 -22.40 4.29
CA ALA A 36 -11.30 -21.66 5.12
C ALA A 36 -12.07 -21.04 6.29
N PRO A 37 -11.54 -21.07 7.53
CA PRO A 37 -12.23 -20.48 8.66
C PRO A 37 -12.50 -19.02 8.30
N GLN A 38 -13.78 -18.68 8.15
CA GLN A 38 -14.23 -17.32 7.99
C GLN A 38 -13.79 -16.60 9.26
N ARG A 39 -12.66 -15.89 9.19
CA ARG A 39 -12.38 -14.84 10.16
C ARG A 39 -13.54 -13.89 9.99
N THR A 40 -14.40 -13.84 11.00
CA THR A 40 -15.48 -12.88 11.13
C THR A 40 -14.90 -11.51 10.86
N LEU A 41 -15.05 -11.02 9.63
CA LEU A 41 -14.94 -9.61 9.34
C LEU A 41 -16.00 -8.98 10.21
N LEU A 42 -15.60 -8.07 11.10
CA LEU A 42 -16.53 -7.26 11.85
C LEU A 42 -17.47 -6.63 10.82
N GLN A 43 -18.70 -7.15 10.80
CA GLN A 43 -19.82 -6.46 10.21
C GLN A 43 -19.91 -5.12 10.93
N SER A 44 -20.12 -4.07 10.14
CA SER A 44 -20.38 -2.72 10.57
C SER A 44 -21.51 -2.70 11.60
N THR A 45 -21.19 -2.83 12.88
CA THR A 45 -22.12 -2.55 13.96
C THR A 45 -21.90 -1.11 14.37
N SER A 46 -22.74 -0.26 13.80
CA SER A 46 -23.08 1.08 14.25
C SER A 46 -23.00 1.23 15.77
N ASN A 47 -22.01 1.98 16.24
CA ASN A 47 -22.03 2.76 17.50
C ASN A 47 -20.85 3.74 17.64
N ALA A 48 -19.98 3.87 16.62
CA ALA A 48 -19.22 5.08 16.36
C ALA A 48 -19.69 5.59 15.00
N GLY A 49 -20.49 6.67 15.00
CA GLY A 49 -21.16 7.20 13.82
C GLY A 49 -20.20 7.33 12.63
N ASP A 50 -20.69 6.92 11.47
CA ASP A 50 -20.02 6.96 10.18
C ASP A 50 -19.04 8.14 10.10
N CYS A 51 -17.76 7.87 9.89
CA CYS A 51 -16.76 8.91 9.88
C CYS A 51 -17.06 9.98 8.82
N CYS A 52 -17.73 9.59 7.73
CA CYS A 52 -18.30 10.52 6.76
C CYS A 52 -19.32 11.46 7.43
N ALA A 53 -20.26 10.93 8.22
CA ALA A 53 -21.26 11.74 8.93
C ALA A 53 -20.62 12.71 9.94
N ARG A 54 -19.54 12.31 10.63
CA ARG A 54 -18.80 13.22 11.53
C ARG A 54 -18.18 14.39 10.77
N LEU A 55 -17.66 14.15 9.57
CA LEU A 55 -17.10 15.18 8.69
C LEU A 55 -18.20 16.08 8.12
N GLU A 56 -19.33 15.51 7.71
CA GLU A 56 -20.50 16.28 7.24
C GLU A 56 -21.09 17.16 8.34
N ALA A 57 -21.09 16.70 9.59
CA ALA A 57 -21.58 17.47 10.75
C ALA A 57 -20.78 18.76 10.99
N ILE A 58 -19.49 18.78 10.64
CA ILE A 58 -18.66 20.00 10.69
C ILE A 58 -18.72 20.83 9.39
N GLY A 59 -19.61 20.45 8.47
CA GLY A 59 -19.79 21.11 7.17
C GLY A 59 -18.72 20.76 6.13
N PHE A 60 -17.88 19.74 6.36
CA PHE A 60 -16.87 19.34 5.39
C PHE A 60 -17.50 18.54 4.25
N ASN A 61 -17.10 18.87 3.02
CA ASN A 61 -17.60 18.21 1.82
C ASN A 61 -16.49 18.13 0.76
N SER A 62 -16.15 16.92 0.32
CA SER A 62 -15.18 16.70 -0.76
C SER A 62 -15.66 15.59 -1.70
N THR A 63 -15.10 15.58 -2.91
CA THR A 63 -15.22 14.46 -3.86
C THR A 63 -14.07 13.47 -3.72
N LEU A 64 -12.97 13.89 -3.09
CA LEU A 64 -11.87 13.02 -2.75
C LEU A 64 -12.21 12.17 -1.52
N PRO A 65 -11.68 10.95 -1.41
CA PRO A 65 -11.75 10.19 -0.17
C PRO A 65 -11.04 10.94 0.97
N VAL A 66 -11.43 10.65 2.19
CA VAL A 66 -10.88 11.27 3.40
C VAL A 66 -10.16 10.23 4.24
N VAL A 67 -9.06 10.62 4.87
CA VAL A 67 -8.36 9.84 5.89
C VAL A 67 -8.27 10.68 7.17
N LEU A 68 -8.83 10.16 8.25
CA LEU A 68 -8.84 10.78 9.56
C LEU A 68 -7.90 10.01 10.49
N LEU A 69 -6.93 10.72 11.07
CA LEU A 69 -5.99 10.19 12.05
C LEU A 69 -6.32 10.82 13.40
N ASP A 70 -6.84 10.03 14.33
CA ASP A 70 -7.14 10.45 15.69
C ASP A 70 -6.15 9.81 16.66
N SER A 71 -5.21 10.60 17.16
CA SER A 71 -4.21 10.17 18.14
C SER A 71 -4.59 10.54 19.57
N SER A 72 -5.86 10.91 19.81
CA SER A 72 -6.42 11.19 21.13
C SER A 72 -5.58 12.18 21.96
N GLY A 73 -5.12 13.26 21.31
CA GLY A 73 -4.33 14.31 21.94
C GLY A 73 -2.82 14.06 21.99
N GLN A 74 -2.30 13.08 21.25
CA GLN A 74 -0.87 12.82 21.16
C GLN A 74 -0.31 13.25 19.80
N LEU A 75 0.74 14.07 19.80
CA LEU A 75 1.50 14.32 18.58
C LEU A 75 2.06 13.01 18.01
N ILE A 76 2.04 12.88 16.69
CA ILE A 76 2.60 11.72 15.97
C ILE A 76 4.07 12.03 15.63
N PRO A 77 5.06 11.52 16.37
CA PRO A 77 6.44 11.92 16.20
C PRO A 77 7.08 11.27 14.97
N HIS A 78 8.22 11.82 14.54
CA HIS A 78 9.03 11.22 13.50
C HIS A 78 9.61 9.86 13.96
N HIS A 79 9.43 8.81 13.15
CA HIS A 79 9.84 7.42 13.39
C HIS A 79 9.30 6.70 14.65
N VAL A 80 8.57 7.36 15.53
CA VAL A 80 7.95 6.74 16.71
C VAL A 80 6.52 6.31 16.35
N ASN A 81 6.20 5.03 16.59
CA ASN A 81 4.85 4.53 16.36
C ASN A 81 3.93 4.99 17.50
N THR A 82 2.91 5.75 17.14
CA THR A 82 1.82 6.21 18.00
C THR A 82 0.56 5.43 17.66
N PHE A 83 -0.18 4.97 18.67
CA PHE A 83 -1.50 4.37 18.44
C PHE A 83 -2.51 5.46 18.07
N ILE A 84 -3.31 5.17 17.05
CA ILE A 84 -4.35 6.07 16.58
C ILE A 84 -5.63 5.28 16.32
N THR A 85 -6.77 5.94 16.34
CA THR A 85 -7.96 5.48 15.62
C THR A 85 -7.86 6.00 14.20
N LEU A 86 -7.86 5.09 13.23
CA LEU A 86 -7.88 5.43 11.82
C LEU A 86 -9.31 5.32 11.30
N CYS A 87 -9.71 6.34 10.56
CA CYS A 87 -10.89 6.28 9.73
C CYS A 87 -10.51 6.56 8.27
N THR A 88 -11.16 5.87 7.33
CA THR A 88 -11.30 6.32 5.95
C THR A 88 -12.77 6.56 5.62
N CYS A 89 -13.03 7.47 4.69
CA CYS A 89 -14.37 7.76 4.18
C CYS A 89 -14.31 7.96 2.68
N SER A 90 -15.21 7.36 1.91
CA SER A 90 -15.36 7.62 0.48
C SER A 90 -16.83 7.77 0.07
N LYS A 91 -17.13 8.77 -0.77
CA LYS A 91 -18.45 8.87 -1.41
C LYS A 91 -18.72 7.78 -2.43
N ASN A 92 -17.69 7.07 -2.88
CA ASN A 92 -17.87 5.94 -3.78
C ASN A 92 -18.25 4.71 -2.95
N SER A 93 -19.51 4.31 -3.01
CA SER A 93 -20.06 3.17 -2.27
C SER A 93 -19.44 1.81 -2.62
N SER A 94 -18.65 1.73 -3.70
CA SER A 94 -17.89 0.53 -4.06
C SER A 94 -16.56 0.42 -3.30
N ILE A 95 -16.13 1.48 -2.62
CA ILE A 95 -14.93 1.49 -1.78
C ILE A 95 -15.36 1.17 -0.35
N GLN A 96 -14.74 0.14 0.22
CA GLN A 96 -14.95 -0.19 1.63
C GLN A 96 -14.16 0.79 2.50
N ASP A 97 -14.85 1.37 3.47
CA ASP A 97 -14.24 2.25 4.46
C ASP A 97 -13.68 1.47 5.64
N PHE A 98 -12.55 1.95 6.17
CA PHE A 98 -11.90 1.42 7.35
C PHE A 98 -12.26 2.28 8.57
N TYR A 99 -12.62 1.62 9.67
CA TYR A 99 -12.69 2.24 10.98
C TYR A 99 -12.10 1.28 12.01
N GLY A 100 -11.06 1.70 12.71
CA GLY A 100 -10.45 0.84 13.71
C GLY A 100 -9.08 1.30 14.20
N PRO A 101 -8.44 0.50 15.07
CA PRO A 101 -7.14 0.84 15.60
C PRO A 101 -6.07 0.77 14.50
N ALA A 102 -5.11 1.69 14.59
CA ALA A 102 -3.93 1.72 13.74
C ALA A 102 -2.72 2.21 14.53
N ARG A 103 -1.53 2.10 13.91
CA ARG A 103 -0.32 2.79 14.37
C ARG A 103 0.15 3.73 13.28
N ALA A 104 0.43 4.98 13.62
CA ALA A 104 1.03 5.95 12.72
C ALA A 104 2.36 6.44 13.24
N ALA A 105 3.21 6.91 12.33
CA ALA A 105 4.48 7.55 12.66
C ALA A 105 4.84 8.54 11.56
N GLY A 106 5.45 9.66 11.93
CA GLY A 106 6.05 10.57 10.96
C GLY A 106 7.14 9.84 10.14
N ARG A 107 7.26 10.19 8.86
CA ARG A 107 8.24 9.61 7.93
C ARG A 107 8.91 10.67 7.08
N GLY A 108 10.00 10.27 6.43
CA GLY A 108 10.81 11.15 5.58
C GLY A 108 12.19 11.36 6.20
N SER A 109 13.09 12.01 5.46
CA SER A 109 14.41 12.40 5.96
C SER A 109 14.48 13.93 6.04
N SER A 110 14.79 14.61 4.93
CA SER A 110 14.67 16.08 4.84
C SER A 110 13.25 16.56 5.10
N SER A 111 12.26 15.87 4.50
CA SER A 111 10.85 16.21 4.62
C SER A 111 10.26 16.03 6.02
N ALA A 112 11.01 15.45 6.97
CA ALA A 112 10.60 15.39 8.37
C ALA A 112 10.55 16.78 9.01
N LYS A 113 11.26 17.77 8.44
CA LYS A 113 11.34 19.15 8.93
C LYS A 113 10.19 20.03 8.43
N PHE A 114 9.47 19.61 7.38
CA PHE A 114 8.34 20.32 6.78
C PHE A 114 7.18 20.47 7.74
N ASP A 115 6.40 21.54 7.68
CA ASP A 115 5.26 21.74 8.59
C ASP A 115 4.18 20.68 8.33
N LYS A 116 3.89 20.41 7.06
CA LYS A 116 3.03 19.33 6.59
C LYS A 116 3.80 18.01 6.56
N LYS A 117 3.70 17.28 7.68
CA LYS A 117 4.38 15.98 7.85
C LYS A 117 3.79 14.91 6.94
N SER A 118 4.65 14.04 6.44
CA SER A 118 4.24 12.76 5.85
C SER A 118 4.16 11.69 6.94
N PHE A 119 3.22 10.77 6.82
CA PHE A 119 3.04 9.67 7.77
C PHE A 119 3.17 8.32 7.10
N LYS A 120 3.59 7.31 7.87
CA LYS A 120 3.31 5.90 7.59
C LYS A 120 2.27 5.46 8.60
N PHE A 121 1.34 4.60 8.18
CA PHE A 121 0.39 3.98 9.10
C PHE A 121 0.24 2.50 8.85
N ARG A 122 -0.15 1.77 9.89
CA ARG A 122 -0.46 0.35 9.84
C ARG A 122 -1.83 0.08 10.45
N THR A 123 -2.70 -0.58 9.70
CA THR A 123 -4.01 -1.05 10.16
C THR A 123 -3.84 -2.20 11.16
N LEU A 124 -4.54 -2.13 12.29
CA LEU A 124 -4.46 -3.14 13.34
C LEU A 124 -5.83 -3.78 13.58
N GLY A 125 -5.81 -5.03 14.03
CA GLY A 125 -6.97 -5.69 14.63
C GLY A 125 -7.05 -5.39 16.13
N GLU A 126 -8.10 -5.90 16.77
CA GLU A 126 -8.32 -5.76 18.22
C GLU A 126 -7.20 -6.38 19.06
N ASP A 127 -6.51 -7.41 18.54
CA ASP A 127 -5.37 -8.05 19.18
C ASP A 127 -4.06 -7.25 19.05
N GLY A 128 -4.12 -6.05 18.47
CA GLY A 128 -2.97 -5.17 18.22
C GLY A 128 -2.02 -5.69 17.14
N LYS A 129 -2.36 -6.76 16.42
CA LYS A 129 -1.59 -7.25 15.26
C LYS A 129 -2.03 -6.52 14.00
N GLY A 130 -1.11 -6.46 13.03
CA GLY A 130 -1.43 -5.91 11.72
C GLY A 130 -2.46 -6.77 11.00
N ILE A 131 -3.38 -6.09 10.31
CA ILE A 131 -4.41 -6.73 9.48
C ILE A 131 -4.33 -6.17 8.07
N ASP A 132 -4.47 -7.06 7.10
CA ASP A 132 -4.59 -6.67 5.70
C ASP A 132 -6.01 -6.14 5.47
N PHE A 133 -6.11 -4.91 4.96
CA PHE A 133 -7.39 -4.28 4.66
C PHE A 133 -7.26 -3.44 3.37
N PRO A 134 -8.25 -3.46 2.46
CA PRO A 134 -8.22 -2.61 1.28
C PRO A 134 -8.44 -1.14 1.65
N ILE A 135 -7.45 -0.29 1.45
CA ILE A 135 -7.58 1.16 1.71
C ILE A 135 -7.85 1.90 0.40
N LEU A 136 -8.97 2.64 0.36
CA LEU A 136 -9.36 3.52 -0.75
C LEU A 136 -9.39 2.83 -2.13
N GLY A 137 -9.84 1.57 -2.16
CA GLY A 137 -9.94 0.76 -3.38
C GLY A 137 -8.62 0.16 -3.87
N MET A 138 -7.52 0.31 -3.11
CA MET A 138 -6.27 -0.39 -3.38
C MET A 138 -6.31 -1.82 -2.80
N PRO A 139 -5.56 -2.78 -3.38
CA PRO A 139 -5.54 -4.15 -2.88
C PRO A 139 -5.09 -4.24 -1.42
N GLU A 140 -5.66 -5.17 -0.67
CA GLU A 140 -5.50 -5.31 0.77
C GLU A 140 -4.05 -5.35 1.23
N GLU A 141 -3.76 -4.62 2.31
CA GLU A 141 -2.46 -4.63 2.95
C GLU A 141 -2.51 -3.99 4.34
N GLU A 142 -1.53 -4.30 5.20
CA GLU A 142 -1.43 -3.73 6.53
C GLU A 142 -0.64 -2.41 6.59
N ASP A 143 0.30 -2.13 5.67
CA ASP A 143 1.20 -0.96 5.75
C ASP A 143 0.97 0.03 4.61
N TRP A 144 0.73 1.28 4.99
CA TRP A 144 0.38 2.37 4.09
C TRP A 144 1.21 3.63 4.36
N ILE A 145 1.16 4.54 3.41
CA ILE A 145 1.86 5.82 3.45
C ILE A 145 0.86 6.94 3.17
N LEU A 146 0.92 8.01 3.96
CA LEU A 146 0.34 9.31 3.66
C LEU A 146 1.47 10.25 3.29
N TYR A 147 1.58 10.54 2.00
CA TYR A 147 2.56 11.48 1.50
C TYR A 147 1.96 12.88 1.47
N GLY A 148 2.52 13.78 2.27
CA GLY A 148 2.20 15.20 2.34
C GLY A 148 3.21 16.01 1.52
N PRO A 149 2.92 16.33 0.25
CA PRO A 149 3.86 17.05 -0.62
C PRO A 149 3.88 18.55 -0.31
N GLU A 150 4.76 19.00 0.59
CA GLU A 150 4.89 20.44 0.90
C GLU A 150 5.71 21.21 -0.14
N GLU A 151 6.89 20.71 -0.48
CA GLU A 151 7.78 21.38 -1.45
C GLU A 151 7.35 21.19 -2.90
N ASP A 152 6.61 20.12 -3.20
CA ASP A 152 6.07 19.89 -4.54
C ASP A 152 4.87 20.81 -4.79
N LYS A 153 5.14 21.95 -5.44
CA LYS A 153 4.13 22.96 -5.83
C LYS A 153 3.02 22.44 -6.74
N THR A 154 3.16 21.24 -7.30
CA THR A 154 2.09 20.55 -8.04
C THR A 154 1.24 19.65 -7.15
N LEU A 155 1.31 19.81 -5.83
CA LEU A 155 0.59 18.98 -4.85
C LEU A 155 0.86 17.48 -5.06
N GLY A 156 2.12 17.12 -5.29
CA GLY A 156 2.53 15.73 -5.47
C GLY A 156 2.22 15.12 -6.83
N MET A 157 1.71 15.88 -7.81
CA MET A 157 1.38 15.37 -9.14
C MET A 157 2.59 14.73 -9.84
N ARG A 158 3.81 15.19 -9.57
CA ARG A 158 5.04 14.59 -10.13
C ARG A 158 5.16 13.12 -9.74
N ASN A 159 5.01 12.81 -8.45
CA ASN A 159 5.06 11.44 -7.94
C ASN A 159 3.85 10.63 -8.41
N TYR A 160 2.65 11.23 -8.34
CA TYR A 160 1.43 10.59 -8.80
C TYR A 160 1.54 10.15 -10.26
N LEU A 161 1.99 11.05 -11.15
CA LEU A 161 2.14 10.77 -12.57
C LEU A 161 3.23 9.73 -12.82
N ALA A 162 4.39 9.85 -12.17
CA ALA A 162 5.49 8.89 -12.34
C ALA A 162 5.06 7.45 -11.99
N TYR A 163 4.37 7.25 -10.86
CA TYR A 163 3.85 5.94 -10.49
C TYR A 163 2.77 5.42 -11.44
N ASN A 164 1.86 6.29 -11.89
CA ASN A 164 0.82 5.91 -12.85
C ASN A 164 1.41 5.53 -14.22
N LEU A 165 2.36 6.29 -14.74
CA LEU A 165 3.04 5.98 -16.00
C LEU A 165 3.84 4.67 -15.91
N ALA A 166 4.52 4.44 -14.78
CA ALA A 166 5.21 3.18 -14.55
C ALA A 166 4.24 1.99 -14.55
N ARG A 167 3.07 2.12 -13.92
CA ARG A 167 2.00 1.09 -13.99
C ARG A 167 1.46 0.91 -15.40
N ALA A 168 1.25 2.00 -16.15
CA ALA A 168 0.78 1.94 -17.53
C ALA A 168 1.75 1.21 -18.45
N SER A 169 3.05 1.18 -18.12
CA SER A 169 4.07 0.37 -18.83
C SER A 169 4.02 -1.14 -18.53
N GLY A 170 3.07 -1.60 -17.71
CA GLY A 170 2.93 -3.01 -17.32
C GLY A 170 3.87 -3.46 -16.19
N ARG A 171 4.58 -2.51 -15.57
CA ARG A 171 5.47 -2.78 -14.42
C ARG A 171 4.76 -2.50 -13.10
N TYR A 172 5.13 -3.22 -12.05
CA TYR A 172 4.69 -2.85 -10.71
C TYR A 172 5.25 -1.47 -10.33
N ALA A 173 4.37 -0.61 -9.86
CA ALA A 173 4.70 0.65 -9.20
C ALA A 173 3.60 0.98 -8.19
N THR A 174 3.98 1.51 -7.04
CA THR A 174 3.12 1.87 -5.90
C THR A 174 1.85 2.58 -6.35
N ARG A 175 0.67 1.97 -6.12
CA ARG A 175 -0.63 2.63 -6.35
C ARG A 175 -0.77 3.84 -5.44
N THR A 176 -1.43 4.86 -5.98
CA THR A 176 -1.53 6.19 -5.39
C THR A 176 -2.94 6.71 -5.54
N VAL A 177 -3.55 7.18 -4.45
CA VAL A 177 -4.88 7.79 -4.42
C VAL A 177 -4.79 9.13 -3.71
N TYR A 178 -5.34 10.19 -4.30
CA TYR A 178 -5.46 11.48 -3.63
C TYR A 178 -6.52 11.40 -2.54
N ALA A 179 -6.23 11.95 -1.37
CA ALA A 179 -7.17 11.99 -0.25
C ALA A 179 -7.02 13.28 0.55
N GLU A 180 -8.12 13.71 1.14
CA GLU A 180 -8.13 14.77 2.14
C GLU A 180 -7.77 14.20 3.51
N VAL A 181 -6.97 14.92 4.29
CA VAL A 181 -6.51 14.41 5.59
C VAL A 181 -6.96 15.32 6.71
N PHE A 182 -7.45 14.70 7.78
CA PHE A 182 -7.70 15.35 9.06
C PHE A 182 -6.79 14.72 10.13
N LEU A 183 -6.20 15.55 10.98
CA LEU A 183 -5.31 15.14 12.05
C LEU A 183 -5.82 15.67 13.39
N LEU A 184 -6.28 14.77 14.26
CA LEU A 184 -6.77 15.07 15.61
C LEU A 184 -5.69 14.67 16.60
N ASP A 185 -4.77 15.58 16.87
CA ASP A 185 -3.62 15.37 17.74
C ASP A 185 -3.63 16.24 19.01
N ASP A 186 -4.70 16.99 19.24
CA ASP A 186 -4.88 17.87 20.40
C ASP A 186 -5.94 17.38 21.41
N GLY A 187 -6.69 16.33 21.06
CA GLY A 187 -7.69 15.70 21.93
C GLY A 187 -9.02 16.44 21.98
N ARG A 188 -9.23 17.44 21.11
CA ARG A 188 -10.51 18.14 20.96
C ARG A 188 -11.45 17.40 20.03
N GLU A 189 -12.70 17.87 20.00
CA GLU A 189 -13.68 17.37 19.03
C GLU A 189 -13.27 17.74 17.60
N LEU A 190 -13.60 16.85 16.65
CA LEU A 190 -13.37 17.06 15.23
C LEU A 190 -13.93 18.42 14.80
N SER A 191 -13.12 19.19 14.09
CA SER A 191 -13.47 20.52 13.56
C SER A 191 -12.63 20.83 12.33
N MET A 192 -12.96 21.91 11.62
CA MET A 192 -12.20 22.33 10.44
C MET A 192 -10.76 22.76 10.75
N GLU A 193 -10.41 23.06 12.00
CA GLU A 193 -9.02 23.36 12.39
C GLU A 193 -8.09 22.15 12.24
N HIS A 194 -8.67 20.95 12.29
CA HIS A 194 -7.93 19.68 12.14
C HIS A 194 -7.69 19.30 10.68
N TYR A 195 -8.26 20.05 9.73
CA TYR A 195 -8.05 19.79 8.31
C TYR A 195 -6.58 20.06 7.95
N ASN A 196 -5.89 19.01 7.51
CA ASN A 196 -4.47 19.06 7.20
C ASN A 196 -4.18 19.11 5.69
N GLY A 197 -5.23 19.22 4.86
CA GLY A 197 -5.16 19.39 3.41
C GLY A 197 -5.06 18.09 2.62
N VAL A 198 -4.75 18.23 1.33
CA VAL A 198 -4.63 17.12 0.39
C VAL A 198 -3.32 16.34 0.60
N TYR A 199 -3.41 15.02 0.54
CA TYR A 199 -2.32 14.05 0.58
C TYR A 199 -2.43 13.05 -0.57
N ILE A 200 -1.37 12.29 -0.78
CA ILE A 200 -1.40 11.08 -1.61
C ILE A 200 -1.25 9.86 -0.70
N VAL A 201 -2.27 9.03 -0.64
CA VAL A 201 -2.21 7.71 -0.02
C VAL A 201 -1.46 6.77 -0.96
N GLN A 202 -0.42 6.12 -0.46
CA GLN A 202 0.49 5.30 -1.24
C GLN A 202 0.62 3.90 -0.64
N GLU A 203 0.72 2.90 -1.50
CA GLU A 203 1.16 1.57 -1.10
C GLU A 203 2.61 1.60 -0.61
N ARG A 204 2.87 0.93 0.51
CA ARG A 204 4.26 0.61 0.88
C ARG A 204 4.80 -0.47 -0.05
N VAL A 205 5.97 -0.25 -0.64
CA VAL A 205 6.67 -1.28 -1.43
C VAL A 205 7.08 -2.43 -0.51
N LYS A 206 6.49 -3.61 -0.73
CA LYS A 206 6.86 -4.85 -0.08
C LYS A 206 6.49 -6.06 -0.93
N ARG A 207 6.94 -7.24 -0.49
CA ARG A 207 6.58 -8.50 -1.15
C ARG A 207 5.11 -8.80 -0.93
N GLY A 208 4.36 -8.96 -2.02
CA GLY A 208 2.94 -9.32 -2.02
C GLY A 208 2.51 -9.76 -3.42
N LYS A 209 1.38 -10.47 -3.53
CA LYS A 209 0.84 -10.89 -4.84
C LYS A 209 0.47 -9.68 -5.70
N ASP A 210 -0.18 -8.69 -5.08
CA ASP A 210 -0.59 -7.42 -5.71
C ASP A 210 0.43 -6.29 -5.53
N ARG A 211 1.67 -6.64 -5.18
CA ARG A 211 2.80 -5.72 -4.98
C ARG A 211 4.04 -6.26 -5.72
N VAL A 212 5.19 -6.32 -5.06
CA VAL A 212 6.38 -6.97 -5.59
C VAL A 212 6.20 -8.50 -5.49
N ASN A 213 5.71 -9.10 -6.57
CA ASN A 213 5.43 -10.54 -6.60
C ASN A 213 6.70 -11.36 -6.83
N ILE A 214 7.42 -11.61 -5.74
CA ILE A 214 8.64 -12.42 -5.72
C ILE A 214 8.50 -13.62 -4.77
N LYS A 215 9.24 -14.69 -5.08
CA LYS A 215 9.26 -15.91 -4.25
C LYS A 215 9.75 -15.62 -2.84
N LYS A 216 9.03 -16.14 -1.83
CA LYS A 216 9.43 -16.04 -0.42
C LYS A 216 10.74 -16.80 -0.19
N LEU A 217 11.69 -16.15 0.49
CA LEU A 217 12.93 -16.80 0.93
C LEU A 217 12.66 -17.86 2.00
N ARG A 218 13.35 -18.99 1.93
CA ARG A 218 13.31 -20.05 2.97
C ARG A 218 14.67 -20.13 3.65
N PRO A 219 14.76 -20.43 4.96
CA PRO A 219 16.04 -20.40 5.70
C PRO A 219 17.17 -21.23 5.07
N LYS A 220 16.83 -22.37 4.44
CA LYS A 220 17.80 -23.29 3.79
C LYS A 220 17.88 -23.11 2.28
N ASN A 221 17.10 -22.20 1.69
CA ASN A 221 17.05 -21.99 0.24
C ASN A 221 16.99 -20.49 -0.09
N LEU A 222 18.12 -19.99 -0.58
CA LEU A 222 18.35 -18.59 -0.93
C LEU A 222 17.96 -18.24 -2.39
N SER A 223 17.37 -19.18 -3.14
CA SER A 223 16.88 -18.95 -4.52
C SER A 223 15.57 -18.15 -4.61
N GLY A 224 15.11 -17.56 -3.51
CA GLY A 224 13.95 -16.67 -3.50
C GLY A 224 14.28 -15.30 -4.09
N GLY A 225 13.31 -14.39 -4.08
CA GLY A 225 13.55 -13.01 -4.51
C GLY A 225 14.03 -12.12 -3.38
N TYR A 226 14.65 -11.02 -3.78
CA TYR A 226 15.19 -9.99 -2.89
C TYR A 226 14.58 -8.63 -3.25
N ILE A 227 14.46 -7.74 -2.27
CA ILE A 227 14.10 -6.34 -2.50
C ILE A 227 15.22 -5.51 -1.90
N PHE A 228 15.86 -4.73 -2.76
CA PHE A 228 16.87 -3.75 -2.37
C PHE A 228 16.26 -2.36 -2.45
N ASN A 229 16.63 -1.52 -1.49
CA ASN A 229 16.35 -0.09 -1.52
C ASN A 229 17.64 0.64 -1.85
N TYR A 230 17.60 1.52 -2.85
CA TYR A 230 18.64 2.52 -2.99
C TYR A 230 18.24 3.69 -2.11
N ASP A 231 18.66 3.64 -0.86
CA ASP A 231 18.51 4.76 0.07
C ASP A 231 19.79 5.58 0.04
N ASN A 232 19.70 6.85 0.46
CA ASN A 232 20.90 7.65 0.69
C ASN A 232 21.66 7.11 1.92
N ASN A 233 22.32 7.97 2.71
CA ASN A 233 22.99 7.55 3.95
C ASN A 233 22.02 7.25 5.12
N ASN A 234 20.76 6.92 4.84
CA ASN A 234 19.70 6.69 5.83
C ASN A 234 19.39 5.20 6.02
N TYR A 235 20.38 4.45 6.47
CA TYR A 235 20.27 3.05 6.84
C TYR A 235 20.88 2.82 8.22
N ASP A 236 20.32 1.86 8.97
CA ASP A 236 20.83 1.54 10.30
C ASP A 236 22.11 0.68 10.19
N ASP A 237 23.00 0.77 11.19
CA ASP A 237 24.26 -0.01 11.26
C ASP A 237 24.04 -1.53 11.16
N ASP A 238 22.82 -1.97 11.44
CA ASP A 238 22.44 -3.35 11.45
C ASP A 238 21.80 -3.81 10.11
N GLU A 239 21.57 -2.90 9.16
CA GLU A 239 21.08 -3.27 7.83
C GLU A 239 22.18 -3.89 6.95
N ILE A 240 21.79 -4.83 6.08
CA ILE A 240 22.73 -5.44 5.12
C ILE A 240 22.82 -4.53 3.90
N THR A 241 24.02 -4.04 3.62
CA THR A 241 24.31 -3.17 2.48
C THR A 241 25.14 -3.91 1.42
N ILE A 242 24.98 -3.50 0.16
CA ILE A 242 25.74 -3.97 -0.99
C ILE A 242 26.26 -2.75 -1.75
N GLY A 243 27.57 -2.66 -1.96
CA GLY A 243 28.21 -1.54 -2.66
C GLY A 243 28.98 -0.59 -1.72
N PRO A 244 29.25 0.66 -2.16
CA PRO A 244 28.73 1.32 -3.36
C PRO A 244 29.15 0.61 -4.65
N LEU A 245 28.20 0.43 -5.56
CA LEU A 245 28.47 -0.09 -6.91
C LEU A 245 29.05 1.04 -7.76
N GLU A 246 29.82 0.70 -8.79
CA GLU A 246 30.36 1.69 -9.72
C GLU A 246 29.24 2.58 -10.29
N GLY A 247 29.42 3.91 -10.21
CA GLY A 247 28.43 4.91 -10.63
C GLY A 247 27.35 5.25 -9.59
N PHE A 248 27.34 4.62 -8.41
CA PHE A 248 26.39 4.90 -7.33
C PHE A 248 27.09 5.52 -6.12
N ALA A 249 26.57 6.65 -5.64
CA ALA A 249 27.14 7.37 -4.49
C ALA A 249 26.87 6.67 -3.14
N HIS A 250 25.84 5.84 -3.07
CA HIS A 250 25.39 5.17 -1.85
C HIS A 250 25.25 3.66 -2.06
N PRO A 251 25.32 2.85 -1.00
CA PRO A 251 25.08 1.42 -1.12
C PRO A 251 23.58 1.11 -1.29
N PHE A 252 23.30 -0.05 -1.84
CA PHE A 252 21.96 -0.63 -1.83
C PHE A 252 21.72 -1.35 -0.51
N VAL A 253 20.54 -1.17 0.08
CA VAL A 253 20.15 -1.74 1.36
C VAL A 253 19.17 -2.89 1.14
N LEU A 254 19.46 -4.08 1.67
CA LEU A 254 18.57 -5.23 1.58
C LEU A 254 17.38 -5.06 2.55
N LYS A 255 16.19 -4.74 2.01
CA LYS A 255 14.96 -4.55 2.81
C LYS A 255 14.13 -5.84 2.93
N TYR A 256 14.15 -6.73 1.94
CA TYR A 256 13.43 -8.01 2.00
C TYR A 256 14.36 -9.22 2.22
N ARG A 257 14.66 -9.39 3.51
CA ARG A 257 14.83 -10.63 4.29
C ARG A 257 14.77 -10.14 5.74
N LYS A 258 13.58 -9.97 6.34
CA LYS A 258 13.46 -9.44 7.71
C LYS A 258 14.41 -10.23 8.61
N LYS A 259 15.35 -9.55 9.28
CA LYS A 259 16.24 -10.21 10.25
C LYS A 259 15.38 -11.04 11.20
N HIS A 260 15.72 -12.31 11.37
CA HIS A 260 15.49 -12.89 12.69
C HIS A 260 16.32 -12.04 13.64
N ARG A 261 15.71 -11.53 14.72
CA ARG A 261 16.40 -10.87 15.83
C ARG A 261 17.31 -11.92 16.51
N THR A 262 18.37 -12.34 15.85
CA THR A 262 19.42 -13.15 16.44
C THR A 262 20.28 -12.19 17.22
N ARG A 263 20.29 -12.36 18.55
CA ARG A 263 21.27 -11.71 19.43
C ARG A 263 22.66 -11.79 18.78
N ARG A 264 23.34 -10.64 18.74
CA ARG A 264 24.74 -10.41 18.30
C ARG A 264 25.48 -11.70 17.93
N GLN A 265 25.68 -11.94 16.65
CA GLN A 265 26.86 -12.67 16.19
C GLN A 265 27.64 -11.75 15.25
N PRO A 266 28.94 -11.52 15.52
CA PRO A 266 29.75 -10.58 14.75
C PRO A 266 30.01 -11.11 13.33
N ASN A 267 30.04 -10.16 12.40
CA ASN A 267 30.43 -10.24 11.00
C ASN A 267 31.12 -11.54 10.57
N ARG A 268 30.41 -12.35 9.77
CA ARG A 268 31.02 -13.11 8.69
C ARG A 268 30.49 -12.56 7.37
N TYR A 269 31.33 -11.74 6.75
CA TYR A 269 31.16 -11.27 5.38
C TYR A 269 30.91 -12.47 4.45
N MET A 270 29.84 -12.44 3.67
CA MET A 270 29.74 -13.24 2.46
C MET A 270 30.49 -12.46 1.37
N ALA A 271 31.75 -12.83 1.17
CA ALA A 271 32.41 -12.59 -0.11
C ALA A 271 31.81 -13.59 -1.12
N LEU A 272 31.29 -13.06 -2.24
CA LEU A 272 31.18 -13.80 -3.49
C LEU A 272 32.39 -13.43 -4.34
#